data_AF-C1G877-F1
#
_entry.id   AF-C1G877-F1
#
_cell.length_a   1.000
_cell.length_b   1.000
_cell.length_c   1.000
_cell.angle_alpha   90.00
_cell.angle_beta   90.00
_cell.angle_gamma   90.00
#
_symmetry.space_group_name_H-M   'P 1'
#
loop_
_entity.id
_entity.type
_entity.pdbx_description
1 polymer ?
#
loop_
_entity_poly.entity_id
_entity_poly.type
_entity_poly.pdbx_seq_one_letter_code
_entity_poly.pdbx_strand_id
1 'polypeptide(L)'
;MRSLEAGRTHSASIATAPASYEQSKNKGQKVIEFDCRGLEFTEFKADGDWEAKGIESSTTFSGIDLTDGEWYDYDEKMGQEVSIKDVIWDIRRA
;
A
#
# COMPACT_ATOMS: atom_id res chain seq x y z
N MET A 1 14.62 1.29 -14.82
CA MET A 1 14.27 1.28 -16.26
C MET A 1 15.10 2.37 -16.94
N ARG A 2 15.90 2.07 -17.97
CA ARG A 2 16.66 3.08 -18.73
C ARG A 2 16.01 3.24 -20.10
N SER A 3 15.43 4.41 -20.39
CA SER A 3 14.92 4.75 -21.73
C SER A 3 16.07 5.21 -22.63
N LEU A 4 16.13 4.69 -23.85
CA LEU A 4 17.15 4.98 -24.87
C LEU A 4 16.72 6.16 -25.76
N GLU A 5 16.46 7.32 -25.16
CA GLU A 5 16.40 8.59 -25.88
C GLU A 5 17.16 9.66 -25.08
N ALA A 6 18.31 10.07 -25.62
CA ALA A 6 19.13 11.23 -25.26
C ALA A 6 19.33 11.54 -23.75
N GLY A 7 20.37 10.93 -23.15
CA GLY A 7 21.18 11.52 -22.06
C GLY A 7 20.53 11.85 -20.71
N ARG A 8 19.21 11.71 -20.55
CA ARG A 8 18.51 11.97 -19.28
C ARG A 8 18.27 10.66 -18.54
N THR A 9 18.95 10.50 -17.41
CA THR A 9 18.71 9.40 -16.48
C THR A 9 17.57 9.77 -15.55
N HIS A 10 16.53 8.95 -15.54
CA HIS A 10 15.42 9.04 -14.59
C HIS A 10 15.59 7.95 -13.53
N SER A 11 15.29 8.28 -12.27
CA SER A 11 15.41 7.33 -11.16
C SER A 11 14.27 7.50 -10.16
N ALA A 12 13.83 6.39 -9.57
CA ALA A 12 12.98 6.34 -8.40
C ALA A 12 13.60 5.39 -7.39
N SER A 13 13.56 5.76 -6.11
CA SER A 13 13.94 4.90 -4.99
C SER A 13 13.01 5.11 -3.82
N ILE A 14 12.80 4.07 -3.02
CA ILE A 14 12.04 4.17 -1.77
C ILE A 14 12.89 4.97 -0.78
N ALA A 15 12.39 6.12 -0.34
CA ALA A 15 13.13 7.05 0.52
C ALA A 15 13.23 6.54 1.97
N THR A 16 12.16 5.93 2.47
CA THR A 16 12.06 5.35 3.81
C THR A 16 11.32 4.03 3.76
N ALA A 17 11.53 3.16 4.75
CA ALA A 17 10.77 1.93 4.87
C ALA A 17 9.24 2.21 4.82
N PRO A 18 8.45 1.33 4.17
CA PRO A 18 7.01 1.47 4.14
C PRO A 18 6.42 1.53 5.56
N ALA A 19 5.42 2.38 5.74
CA ALA A 19 4.70 2.54 6.99
C ALA A 19 3.38 1.77 6.93
N SER A 20 3.04 1.10 8.04
CA SER A 20 1.76 0.44 8.18
C SER A 20 0.61 1.45 8.28
N TYR A 21 -0.55 1.07 7.73
CA TYR A 21 -1.79 1.82 7.90
C TYR A 21 -2.45 1.45 9.23
N GLU A 22 -2.84 2.45 10.02
CA GLU A 22 -3.56 2.25 11.28
C GLU A 22 -5.03 2.69 11.15
N GLN A 23 -5.97 1.75 11.27
CA GLN A 23 -7.40 2.05 11.15
C GLN A 23 -7.89 3.10 12.17
N SER A 24 -7.31 3.11 13.37
CA SER A 24 -7.66 4.05 14.45
C SER A 24 -7.53 5.52 14.09
N LYS A 25 -6.67 5.87 13.10
CA LYS A 25 -6.46 7.26 12.67
C LYS A 25 -7.57 7.77 11.74
N ASN A 26 -8.37 6.86 11.16
CA ASN A 26 -9.52 7.13 10.30
C ASN A 26 -9.33 8.27 9.27
N LYS A 27 -8.15 8.31 8.63
CA LYS A 27 -7.75 9.31 7.64
C LYS A 27 -6.74 8.72 6.67
N GLY A 28 -6.58 9.36 5.51
CA GLY A 28 -5.49 9.03 4.59
C GLY A 28 -4.12 9.11 5.27
N GLN A 29 -3.30 8.09 5.08
CA GLN A 29 -1.99 7.94 5.70
C GLN A 29 -0.93 7.73 4.62
N LYS A 30 0.25 8.35 4.82
CA LYS A 30 1.41 8.10 3.98
C LYS A 30 1.98 6.72 4.31
N VAL A 31 1.85 5.77 3.39
CA VAL A 31 2.36 4.39 3.55
C VAL A 31 3.70 4.17 2.86
N ILE A 32 4.03 4.96 1.84
CA ILE A 32 5.30 4.86 1.10
C ILE A 32 5.72 6.23 0.58
N GLU A 33 7.03 6.42 0.45
CA GLU A 33 7.62 7.66 -0.09
C GLU A 33 8.70 7.32 -1.11
N PHE A 34 8.65 8.00 -2.26
CA PHE A 34 9.58 7.79 -3.37
C PHE A 34 10.41 9.07 -3.62
N ASP A 35 11.74 8.94 -3.64
CA ASP A 35 12.63 9.98 -4.20
C ASP A 35 12.66 9.80 -5.73
N CYS A 36 12.07 10.75 -6.45
CA CYS A 36 11.93 10.73 -7.90
C CYS A 36 12.79 11.80 -8.56
N ARG A 37 13.55 11.42 -9.59
CA ARG A 37 14.35 12.34 -10.40
C ARG A 37 13.99 12.21 -11.86
N GLY A 38 13.41 13.28 -12.40
CA GLY A 38 13.00 13.38 -13.79
C GLY A 38 11.80 12.49 -14.17
N LEU A 39 11.07 11.92 -13.22
CA LEU A 39 9.87 11.13 -13.47
C LEU A 39 8.73 11.59 -12.54
N GLU A 40 7.51 11.28 -12.95
CA GLU A 40 6.28 11.55 -12.20
C GLU A 40 5.44 10.27 -12.15
N PHE A 41 4.86 10.00 -10.99
CA PHE A 41 3.90 8.91 -10.80
C PHE A 41 2.50 9.36 -11.23
N THR A 42 1.85 8.55 -12.05
CA THR A 42 0.50 8.82 -12.55
C THR A 42 -0.56 7.96 -11.86
N GLU A 43 -0.17 6.77 -11.41
CA GLU A 43 -1.06 5.75 -10.85
C GLU A 43 -0.28 4.89 -9.86
N PHE A 44 -0.94 4.46 -8.78
CA PHE A 44 -0.42 3.46 -7.87
C PHE A 44 -1.31 2.23 -7.95
N LYS A 45 -0.68 1.07 -8.14
CA LYS A 45 -1.34 -0.22 -8.13
C LYS A 45 -0.84 -1.00 -6.92
N ALA A 46 -1.76 -1.42 -6.07
CA ALA A 46 -1.46 -2.16 -4.85
C ALA A 46 -1.22 -3.64 -5.12
N ASP A 47 -0.56 -3.96 -6.24
CA ASP A 47 -0.29 -5.32 -6.67
C ASP A 47 0.70 -6.00 -5.72
N GLY A 48 0.47 -7.28 -5.45
CA GLY A 48 1.33 -8.11 -4.60
C GLY A 48 0.68 -8.47 -3.26
N ASP A 49 1.48 -9.09 -2.39
CA ASP A 49 1.01 -9.66 -1.13
C ASP A 49 1.08 -8.62 -0.01
N TRP A 50 -0.10 -8.23 0.50
CA TRP A 50 -0.21 -7.41 1.70
C TRP A 50 -0.34 -8.26 2.95
N GLU A 51 0.02 -7.67 4.09
CA GLU A 51 -0.14 -8.28 5.41
C GLU A 51 -0.91 -7.33 6.33
N ALA A 52 -1.75 -7.91 7.19
CA ALA A 52 -2.50 -7.20 8.21
C ALA A 52 -2.55 -7.98 9.53
N LYS A 53 -2.94 -7.29 10.60
CA LYS A 53 -3.21 -7.91 11.90
C LYS A 53 -4.62 -7.58 12.35
N GLY A 54 -5.33 -8.60 12.85
CA GLY A 54 -6.60 -8.42 13.52
C GLY A 54 -6.47 -7.45 14.69
N ILE A 55 -7.41 -6.51 14.80
CA ILE A 55 -7.35 -5.38 15.74
C ILE A 55 -7.28 -5.87 17.19
N GLU A 56 -8.07 -6.88 17.52
CA GLU A 56 -8.22 -7.40 18.89
C GLU A 56 -7.44 -8.70 19.11
N SER A 57 -7.45 -9.60 18.12
CA SER A 57 -6.84 -10.93 18.19
C SER A 57 -5.34 -10.95 17.95
N SER A 58 -4.82 -9.91 17.28
CA SER A 58 -3.49 -9.92 16.65
C SER A 58 -3.25 -11.12 15.71
N THR A 59 -4.32 -11.74 15.18
CA THR A 59 -4.24 -12.75 14.12
C THR A 59 -3.56 -12.13 12.90
N THR A 60 -2.52 -12.77 12.37
CA THR A 60 -1.83 -12.32 11.17
C THR A 60 -2.55 -12.85 9.94
N PHE A 61 -2.85 -11.96 9.00
CA PHE A 61 -3.37 -12.26 7.68
C PHE A 61 -2.28 -11.90 6.66
N SER A 62 -1.96 -12.81 5.75
CA SER A 62 -0.91 -12.66 4.72
C SER A 62 -1.45 -13.02 3.35
N GLY A 63 -0.83 -12.51 2.28
CA GLY A 63 -1.33 -12.74 0.92
C GLY A 63 -2.65 -11.99 0.66
N ILE A 64 -2.83 -10.84 1.31
CA ILE A 64 -3.99 -9.98 1.10
C ILE A 64 -3.84 -9.32 -0.26
N ASP A 65 -4.82 -9.52 -1.12
CA ASP A 65 -4.91 -8.85 -2.42
C ASP A 65 -5.84 -7.63 -2.32
N LEU A 66 -5.33 -6.45 -2.66
CA LEU A 66 -6.06 -5.18 -2.63
C LEU A 66 -6.32 -4.61 -4.03
N THR A 67 -6.10 -5.39 -5.09
CA THR A 67 -6.25 -4.94 -6.49
C THR A 67 -7.69 -4.53 -6.82
N ASP A 68 -8.68 -5.23 -6.27
CA ASP A 68 -10.10 -4.92 -6.43
C ASP A 68 -10.63 -3.86 -5.44
N GLY A 69 -9.75 -3.37 -4.55
CA GLY A 69 -10.10 -2.37 -3.54
C GLY A 69 -10.90 -2.91 -2.35
N GLU A 70 -11.19 -4.21 -2.32
CA GLU A 70 -11.83 -4.90 -1.20
C GLU A 70 -11.19 -6.27 -0.96
N TRP A 71 -11.19 -6.69 0.31
CA TRP A 71 -10.74 -8.00 0.74
C TRP A 71 -11.52 -8.44 1.97
N TYR A 72 -11.78 -9.75 2.08
CA TYR A 72 -12.62 -10.35 3.10
C TYR A 72 -11.99 -11.65 3.60
N ASP A 73 -12.08 -11.88 4.90
CA ASP A 73 -11.64 -13.12 5.54
C ASP A 73 -12.36 -13.31 6.88
N TYR A 74 -12.01 -14.36 7.62
CA TYR A 74 -12.62 -14.70 8.89
C TYR A 74 -11.55 -14.90 9.96
N ASP A 75 -11.68 -14.17 11.07
CA ASP A 75 -10.82 -14.34 12.22
C ASP A 75 -11.35 -15.48 13.10
N GLU A 76 -10.82 -16.69 12.91
CA GLU A 76 -11.22 -17.87 13.68
C GLU A 76 -11.04 -17.69 15.19
N LYS A 77 -10.08 -16.87 15.64
CA LYS A 77 -9.85 -16.66 17.08
C LYS A 77 -10.96 -15.84 17.73
N MET A 78 -11.55 -14.93 16.97
CA MET A 78 -12.63 -14.05 17.45
C MET A 78 -14.01 -14.56 17.02
N GLY A 79 -14.06 -15.49 16.06
CA GLY A 79 -15.31 -15.98 15.48
C GLY A 79 -16.08 -14.87 14.76
N GLN A 80 -15.38 -14.00 14.03
CA GLN A 80 -15.98 -12.87 13.33
C GLN A 80 -15.36 -12.64 11.95
N GLU A 81 -16.13 -12.04 11.05
CA GLU A 81 -15.64 -11.58 9.75
C GLU A 81 -14.70 -10.38 9.92
N VAL A 82 -13.66 -10.34 9.10
CA VAL A 82 -12.76 -9.19 8.95
C VAL A 82 -12.74 -8.78 7.49
N SER A 83 -12.59 -7.47 7.24
CA SER A 83 -12.58 -6.97 5.87
C SER A 83 -11.77 -5.68 5.75
N ILE A 84 -11.19 -5.48 4.57
CA ILE A 84 -10.66 -4.21 4.10
C ILE A 84 -11.55 -3.79 2.93
N LYS A 85 -12.08 -2.57 2.94
CA LYS A 85 -13.00 -2.09 1.90
C LYS A 85 -12.69 -0.66 1.51
N ASP A 86 -13.24 -0.24 0.38
CA ASP A 86 -13.17 1.14 -0.12
C ASP A 86 -11.72 1.66 -0.16
N VAL A 87 -10.77 0.82 -0.60
CA VAL A 87 -9.36 1.20 -0.66
C VAL A 87 -9.17 2.28 -1.72
N ILE A 88 -8.67 3.43 -1.28
CA ILE A 88 -8.37 4.57 -2.14
C ILE A 88 -6.87 4.90 -2.03
N TRP A 89 -6.20 4.95 -3.17
CA TRP A 89 -4.81 5.35 -3.28
C TRP A 89 -4.71 6.79 -3.81
N ASP A 90 -3.86 7.59 -3.18
CA ASP A 90 -3.66 8.98 -3.55
C ASP A 90 -2.16 9.28 -3.62
N ILE A 91 -1.71 9.74 -4.78
CA ILE A 91 -0.32 10.11 -5.04
C ILE A 91 -0.21 11.62 -4.85
N ARG A 92 0.56 12.05 -3.84
CA ARG A 92 0.82 13.47 -3.58
C ARG A 92 2.29 13.80 -3.78
N ARG A 93 2.53 14.95 -4.40
CA ARG A 93 3.84 15.61 -4.35
C ARG A 93 4.00 16.23 -2.96
N ALA A 94 5.16 16.01 -2.34
CA ALA A 94 5.55 16.65 -1.08
C ALA A 94 5.90 18.13 -1.31
#